data_AF-A0A0T1Q7S7-F1
#
_entry.id   AF-A0A0T1Q7S7-F1
#
_cell.length_a   1.000
_cell.length_b   1.000
_cell.length_c   1.000
_cell.angle_alpha   90.00
_cell.angle_beta   90.00
_cell.angle_gamma   90.00
#
_symmetry.space_group_name_H-M   'P 1'
#
loop_
_entity.id
_entity.type
_entity.pdbx_description
1 polymer ?
#
loop_
_entity_poly.entity_id
_entity_poly.type
_entity_poly.pdbx_seq_one_letter_code
_entity_poly.pdbx_strand_id
1 'polypeptide(L)'
;MTSTPDTAADPFSRIKIRTGALVFCGDDVALIRRDRPDSTHYTPPGGNVEHGEDLDQALARELSEELDLDTALAEGGDLMWVIDQRVTRPGPTPPPRKLHLIYRLHITPEIRAALAEVEQDELPDGSHETGVVEWIDYRRTAELPLFPPIGPALAALPDPRATVTDAALPAVTDENYLWV
;
A
#
# COMPACT_ATOMS: atom_id res chain seq x y z
N MET A 1 32.21 33.01 4.48
CA MET A 1 31.41 31.77 4.39
C MET A 1 29.96 32.19 4.30
N THR A 2 29.49 32.50 3.10
CA THR A 2 28.08 32.81 2.85
C THR A 2 27.33 31.50 2.83
N SER A 3 26.48 31.28 3.83
CA SER A 3 25.49 30.21 3.84
C SER A 3 24.60 30.35 2.62
N THR A 4 24.70 29.40 1.70
CA THR A 4 23.73 29.24 0.61
C THR A 4 22.34 29.13 1.24
N PRO A 5 21.34 29.92 0.79
CA PRO A 5 19.98 29.72 1.26
C PRO A 5 19.55 28.30 0.87
N ASP A 6 19.04 27.56 1.85
CA ASP A 6 18.45 26.24 1.66
C ASP A 6 17.30 26.41 0.66
N THR A 7 17.56 26.07 -0.60
CA THR A 7 16.56 26.21 -1.66
C THR A 7 15.53 25.14 -1.39
N ALA A 8 14.30 25.55 -1.06
CA ALA A 8 13.21 24.60 -0.84
C ALA A 8 13.19 23.60 -2.00
N ALA A 9 13.34 22.31 -1.67
CA ALA A 9 13.49 21.27 -2.68
C ALA A 9 12.29 21.28 -3.65
N ASP A 10 12.54 21.08 -4.95
CA ASP A 10 11.47 21.03 -5.94
C ASP A 10 10.49 19.87 -5.60
N PRO A 11 9.17 20.04 -5.82
CA PRO A 11 8.21 18.94 -5.69
C PRO A 11 8.66 17.70 -6.45
N PHE A 12 8.47 16.54 -5.84
CA PHE A 12 8.77 15.23 -6.41
C PHE A 12 10.27 14.94 -6.69
N SER A 13 11.18 15.85 -6.28
CA SER A 13 12.63 15.65 -6.41
C SER A 13 13.18 14.51 -5.55
N ARG A 14 12.48 14.17 -4.46
CA ARG A 14 12.79 13.01 -3.61
C ARG A 14 11.88 11.84 -3.94
N ILE A 15 12.49 10.66 -4.14
CA ILE A 15 11.78 9.41 -4.34
C ILE A 15 11.66 8.67 -3.00
N LYS A 16 10.45 8.23 -2.67
CA LYS A 16 10.19 7.25 -1.62
C LYS A 16 9.74 5.93 -2.26
N ILE A 17 10.27 4.83 -1.74
CA ILE A 17 9.85 3.48 -2.13
C ILE A 17 8.86 2.99 -1.07
N ARG A 18 7.79 2.34 -1.53
CA ARG A 18 6.80 1.69 -0.68
C ARG A 18 6.58 0.27 -1.15
N THR A 19 6.42 -0.65 -0.20
CA THR A 19 5.94 -2.00 -0.47
C THR A 19 4.51 -2.13 0.02
N GLY A 20 3.74 -2.99 -0.61
CA GLY A 20 2.43 -3.42 -0.13
C GLY A 20 2.08 -4.79 -0.67
N ALA A 21 1.18 -5.50 0.00
CA ALA A 21 0.76 -6.84 -0.41
C ALA A 21 -0.73 -6.93 -0.70
N LEU A 22 -1.05 -7.72 -1.72
CA LEU A 22 -2.36 -8.33 -1.89
C LEU A 22 -2.29 -9.73 -1.30
N VAL A 23 -2.71 -9.84 -0.04
CA VAL A 23 -2.75 -11.12 0.68
C VAL A 23 -4.09 -11.79 0.41
N PHE A 24 -4.07 -12.87 -0.37
CA PHE A 24 -5.26 -13.62 -0.74
C PHE A 24 -5.49 -14.82 0.16
N CYS A 25 -6.76 -15.07 0.50
CA CYS A 25 -7.25 -16.32 1.06
C CYS A 25 -8.45 -16.79 0.22
N GLY A 26 -8.20 -17.67 -0.75
CA GLY A 26 -9.18 -17.96 -1.81
C GLY A 26 -9.36 -16.74 -2.72
N ASP A 27 -10.61 -16.32 -2.93
CA ASP A 27 -10.96 -15.12 -3.72
C ASP A 27 -11.01 -13.83 -2.87
N ASP A 28 -10.88 -13.93 -1.54
CA ASP A 28 -10.84 -12.75 -0.69
C ASP A 28 -9.41 -12.20 -0.61
N VAL A 29 -9.28 -10.87 -0.64
CA VAL A 29 -8.04 -10.14 -0.39
C VAL A 29 -8.17 -9.30 0.89
N ALA A 30 -7.12 -9.28 1.71
CA ALA A 30 -7.06 -8.42 2.89
C ALA A 30 -6.75 -6.97 2.48
N LEU A 31 -7.59 -6.03 2.90
CA LEU A 31 -7.37 -4.59 2.78
C LEU A 31 -7.60 -3.91 4.14
N ILE A 32 -6.81 -2.89 4.45
CA ILE A 32 -6.99 -2.08 5.65
C ILE A 32 -7.98 -0.96 5.33
N ARG A 33 -9.14 -0.99 5.97
CA ARG A 33 -10.15 0.05 5.92
C ARG A 33 -9.91 1.06 7.03
N ARG A 34 -9.94 2.34 6.70
CA ARG A 34 -9.93 3.44 7.67
C ARG A 34 -11.07 4.40 7.38
N ASP A 35 -11.93 4.59 8.38
CA ASP A 35 -13.06 5.52 8.33
C ASP A 35 -12.64 6.87 8.93
N ARG A 36 -12.77 7.94 8.15
CA ARG A 36 -12.62 9.34 8.57
C ARG A 36 -14.00 10.02 8.54
N PRO A 37 -14.19 11.17 9.21
CA PRO A 37 -15.51 11.80 9.34
C PRO A 37 -16.29 11.96 8.03
N ASP A 38 -15.60 12.24 6.92
CA ASP A 38 -16.22 12.49 5.62
C ASP A 38 -15.82 11.48 4.52
N SER A 39 -15.03 10.45 4.85
CA SER A 39 -14.50 9.52 3.85
C SER A 39 -14.10 8.17 4.43
N THR A 40 -14.38 7.09 3.70
CA THR A 40 -13.74 5.79 3.91
C THR A 40 -12.66 5.59 2.86
N HIS A 41 -11.52 5.04 3.26
CA HIS A 41 -10.47 4.64 2.32
C HIS A 41 -9.94 3.25 2.66
N TYR A 42 -9.47 2.57 1.61
CA TYR A 42 -8.84 1.27 1.72
C TYR A 42 -7.37 1.38 1.27
N THR A 43 -6.50 0.62 1.90
CA THR A 43 -5.12 0.43 1.46
C THR A 43 -4.76 -1.04 1.51
N PRO A 44 -3.91 -1.54 0.61
CA PRO A 44 -3.20 -2.78 0.88
C PRO A 44 -2.36 -2.61 2.15
N PRO A 45 -2.17 -3.67 2.95
CA PRO A 45 -1.17 -3.65 4.01
C PRO A 45 0.23 -3.39 3.42
N GLY A 46 1.01 -2.54 4.08
CA GLY A 46 2.35 -2.14 3.66
C GLY A 46 2.70 -0.66 3.89
N GLY A 47 3.99 -0.38 3.91
CA GLY A 47 4.51 0.93 4.30
C GLY A 47 5.69 1.43 3.48
N ASN A 48 6.50 2.27 4.11
CA ASN A 48 7.69 2.82 3.46
C ASN A 48 8.85 1.86 3.65
N VAL A 49 9.68 1.74 2.63
CA VAL A 49 10.98 1.06 2.76
C VAL A 49 11.92 1.99 3.52
N GLU A 50 12.57 1.47 4.56
CA GLU A 50 13.55 2.21 5.34
C GLU A 50 14.89 2.37 4.60
N HIS A 51 15.77 3.22 5.14
CA HIS A 51 17.05 3.51 4.49
C HIS A 51 17.97 2.29 4.59
N GLY A 52 18.28 1.68 3.44
CA GLY A 52 19.14 0.49 3.37
C GLY A 52 18.44 -0.82 3.67
N GLU A 53 17.10 -0.81 3.82
CA GLU A 53 16.28 -1.99 3.98
C GLU A 53 16.00 -2.66 2.62
N ASP A 54 16.12 -3.99 2.56
CA ASP A 54 15.74 -4.75 1.38
C ASP A 54 14.21 -4.77 1.20
N LEU A 55 13.71 -4.85 -0.03
CA LEU A 55 12.28 -4.72 -0.32
C LEU A 55 11.44 -5.84 0.32
N ASP A 56 11.97 -7.06 0.31
CA ASP A 56 11.33 -8.23 0.94
C ASP A 56 11.32 -8.13 2.46
N GLN A 57 12.39 -7.61 3.06
CA GLN A 57 12.46 -7.31 4.49
C GLN A 57 11.45 -6.23 4.89
N ALA A 58 11.36 -5.14 4.12
CA ALA A 58 10.36 -4.10 4.34
C ALA A 58 8.94 -4.66 4.27
N LEU A 59 8.64 -5.46 3.23
CA LEU A 59 7.33 -6.09 3.12
C LEU A 59 7.04 -7.04 4.30
N ALA A 60 8.01 -7.86 4.71
CA ALA A 60 7.84 -8.77 5.83
C ALA A 60 7.62 -8.05 7.17
N ARG A 61 8.37 -6.97 7.42
CA ARG A 61 8.19 -6.12 8.60
C ARG A 61 6.78 -5.53 8.64
N GLU A 62 6.35 -4.88 7.56
CA GLU A 62 5.04 -4.22 7.49
C GLU A 62 3.89 -5.23 7.64
N LEU A 63 3.98 -6.41 7.02
CA LEU A 63 2.95 -7.46 7.18
C LEU A 63 2.94 -8.07 8.58
N SER A 64 4.10 -8.16 9.24
CA SER A 64 4.16 -8.56 10.64
C SER A 64 3.55 -7.50 11.55
N GLU A 65 3.79 -6.21 11.29
CA GLU A 65 3.30 -5.10 12.11
C GLU A 65 1.79 -4.89 11.95
N GLU A 66 1.27 -4.95 10.72
CA GLU A 66 -0.12 -4.61 10.44
C GLU A 66 -1.09 -5.81 10.49
N LEU A 67 -0.61 -7.03 10.22
CA LEU A 67 -1.45 -8.23 10.12
C LEU A 67 -1.05 -9.37 11.07
N ASP A 68 0.04 -9.26 11.82
CA ASP A 68 0.68 -10.39 12.51
C ASP A 68 1.04 -11.55 11.54
N LEU A 69 1.32 -11.24 10.27
CA LEU A 69 1.62 -12.24 9.24
C LEU A 69 3.14 -12.47 9.09
N ASP A 70 3.59 -13.69 9.40
CA ASP A 70 4.90 -14.18 8.96
C ASP A 70 4.85 -14.59 7.49
N THR A 71 5.58 -13.87 6.64
CA THR A 71 5.66 -14.15 5.19
C THR A 71 6.16 -15.56 4.85
N ALA A 72 6.90 -16.22 5.74
CA ALA A 72 7.33 -17.61 5.54
C ALA A 72 6.18 -18.63 5.55
N LEU A 73 5.01 -18.23 6.09
CA LEU A 73 3.79 -19.04 6.09
C LEU A 73 2.96 -18.84 4.80
N ALA A 74 3.32 -17.88 3.95
CA ALA A 74 2.60 -17.56 2.73
C ALA A 74 3.30 -18.14 1.48
N GLU A 75 2.51 -18.45 0.45
CA GLU A 75 3.01 -18.74 -0.89
C GLU A 75 3.05 -17.46 -1.75
N GLY A 76 3.91 -17.43 -2.77
CA GLY A 76 4.02 -16.31 -3.71
C GLY A 76 5.21 -15.41 -3.40
N GLY A 77 4.97 -14.11 -3.32
CA GLY A 77 6.00 -13.07 -3.16
C GLY A 77 6.43 -12.43 -4.48
N ASP A 78 5.69 -12.65 -5.57
CA ASP A 78 5.98 -12.01 -6.85
C ASP A 78 5.48 -10.56 -6.87
N LEU A 79 6.29 -9.67 -7.46
CA LEU A 79 5.90 -8.29 -7.72
C LEU A 79 4.85 -8.27 -8.83
N MET A 80 3.62 -7.86 -8.49
CA MET A 80 2.53 -7.72 -9.45
C MET A 80 2.60 -6.39 -10.16
N TRP A 81 2.64 -5.29 -9.41
CA TRP A 81 2.49 -3.95 -9.97
C TRP A 81 3.46 -2.93 -9.39
N VAL A 82 3.83 -1.98 -10.23
CA VAL A 82 4.55 -0.77 -9.88
C VAL A 82 3.69 0.43 -10.23
N ILE A 83 3.48 1.31 -9.26
CA ILE A 83 2.69 2.54 -9.43
C ILE A 83 3.57 3.74 -9.12
N ASP A 84 3.65 4.65 -10.09
CA ASP A 84 4.42 5.88 -9.99
C ASP A 84 3.51 7.06 -9.60
N GLN A 85 3.64 7.52 -8.36
CA GLN A 85 2.82 8.57 -7.78
C GLN A 85 3.56 9.91 -7.72
N ARG A 86 2.94 10.95 -8.27
CA ARG A 86 3.29 12.37 -8.15
C ARG A 86 2.03 13.19 -7.86
N VAL A 87 1.55 13.08 -6.61
CA VAL A 87 0.36 13.80 -6.15
C VAL A 87 0.79 14.83 -5.12
N THR A 88 0.34 16.06 -5.32
CA THR A 88 0.56 17.18 -4.42
C THR A 88 -0.34 17.04 -3.19
N ARG A 89 0.27 17.06 -2.00
CA ARG A 89 -0.45 17.13 -0.73
C ARG A 89 -0.29 18.54 -0.16
N PRO A 90 -1.37 19.19 0.31
CA PRO A 90 -1.26 20.46 1.04
C PRO A 90 -0.32 20.31 2.24
N GLY A 91 0.65 21.23 2.38
CA GLY A 91 1.57 21.23 3.49
C GLY A 91 2.84 22.04 3.22
N PRO A 92 3.66 22.29 4.24
CA PRO A 92 4.89 23.08 4.13
C PRO A 92 6.04 22.32 3.46
N THR A 93 5.94 20.99 3.36
CA THR A 93 7.01 20.13 2.83
C THR A 93 6.71 19.76 1.37
N PRO A 94 7.66 19.93 0.44
CA PRO A 94 7.51 19.48 -0.93
C PRO A 94 7.14 17.98 -0.99
N PRO A 95 6.10 17.60 -1.75
CA PRO A 95 5.63 16.22 -1.79
C PRO A 95 6.69 15.32 -2.45
N PRO A 96 6.96 14.11 -1.91
CA PRO A 96 7.85 13.16 -2.57
C PRO A 96 7.16 12.48 -3.75
N ARG A 97 7.94 12.06 -4.75
CA ARG A 97 7.51 11.01 -5.70
C ARG A 97 7.48 9.69 -4.95
N LYS A 98 6.41 8.90 -5.08
CA LYS A 98 6.34 7.56 -4.46
C LYS A 98 6.30 6.49 -5.53
N LEU A 99 7.12 5.45 -5.39
CA LEU A 99 6.99 4.22 -6.15
C LEU A 99 6.37 3.18 -5.23
N HIS A 100 5.15 2.74 -5.54
CA HIS A 100 4.49 1.64 -4.83
C HIS A 100 4.79 0.34 -5.55
N LEU A 101 5.33 -0.64 -4.83
CA LEU A 101 5.62 -1.98 -5.29
C LEU A 101 4.61 -2.92 -4.62
N ILE A 102 3.68 -3.46 -5.42
CA ILE A 102 2.59 -4.30 -4.94
C ILE A 102 2.93 -5.75 -5.20
N TYR A 103 3.05 -6.53 -4.13
CA TYR A 103 3.37 -7.95 -4.14
C TYR A 103 2.12 -8.79 -3.94
N ARG A 104 2.19 -10.06 -4.37
CA ARG A 104 1.14 -11.04 -4.15
C ARG A 104 1.54 -12.08 -3.12
N LEU A 105 0.63 -12.39 -2.21
CA LEU A 105 0.78 -13.49 -1.26
C LEU A 105 -0.50 -14.31 -1.23
N HIS A 106 -0.36 -15.61 -0.99
CA HIS A 106 -1.48 -16.51 -0.77
C HIS A 106 -1.31 -17.24 0.56
N ILE A 107 -2.37 -17.26 1.36
CA ILE A 107 -2.41 -17.94 2.65
C ILE A 107 -3.56 -18.93 2.70
N THR A 108 -3.51 -19.84 3.67
CA THR A 108 -4.61 -20.77 3.94
C THR A 108 -5.64 -20.15 4.89
N PRO A 109 -6.87 -20.69 4.96
CA PRO A 109 -7.87 -20.26 5.94
C PRO A 109 -7.38 -20.37 7.40
N GLU A 110 -6.55 -21.37 7.71
CA GLU A 110 -5.98 -21.56 9.05
C GLU A 110 -5.04 -20.41 9.43
N ILE A 111 -4.21 -19.94 8.48
CA ILE A 111 -3.34 -18.78 8.68
C ILE A 111 -4.18 -17.52 8.81
N ARG A 112 -5.17 -17.32 7.92
CA ARG A 112 -6.10 -16.18 7.97
C ARG A 112 -6.76 -16.03 9.34
N ALA A 113 -7.17 -17.15 9.96
CA ALA A 113 -7.82 -17.15 11.26
C ALA A 113 -6.91 -16.72 12.43
N ALA A 114 -5.60 -16.66 12.21
CA ALA A 114 -4.61 -16.24 13.21
C ALA A 114 -4.11 -14.79 13.01
N LEU A 115 -4.51 -14.12 11.93
CA LEU A 115 -4.08 -12.75 11.63
C LEU A 115 -4.79 -11.72 12.49
N ALA A 116 -4.15 -10.56 12.65
CA ALA A 116 -4.77 -9.40 13.27
C ALA A 116 -5.99 -8.94 12.47
N GLU A 117 -7.06 -8.58 13.18
CA GLU A 117 -8.28 -8.00 12.58
C GLU A 117 -8.23 -6.47 12.53
N VAL A 118 -7.28 -5.87 13.24
CA VAL A 118 -7.08 -4.42 13.32
C VAL A 118 -5.62 -4.08 13.19
N GLU A 119 -5.36 -2.96 12.55
CA GLU A 119 -4.04 -2.34 12.44
C GLU A 119 -4.05 -1.06 13.29
N GLN A 120 -2.88 -0.70 13.84
CA GLN A 120 -2.71 0.46 14.70
C GLN A 120 -1.58 1.33 14.13
N ASP A 121 -1.92 2.44 13.47
CA ASP A 121 -0.94 3.39 12.93
C ASP A 121 -0.60 4.44 14.00
N GLU A 122 0.63 4.46 14.50
CA GLU A 122 1.08 5.47 15.47
C GLU A 122 1.25 6.84 14.81
N LEU A 123 0.49 7.82 15.28
CA LEU A 123 0.53 9.20 14.81
C LEU A 123 1.66 9.99 15.50
N PRO A 124 2.13 11.11 14.91
CA PRO A 124 3.24 11.90 15.46
C PRO A 124 3.01 12.47 16.87
N ASP A 125 1.77 12.51 17.34
CA ASP A 125 1.40 12.95 18.70
C ASP A 125 1.30 11.79 19.71
N GLY A 126 1.65 10.56 19.29
CA GLY A 126 1.59 9.34 20.09
C GLY A 126 0.18 8.73 20.20
N SER A 127 -0.82 9.30 19.53
CA SER A 127 -2.12 8.66 19.35
C SER A 127 -2.06 7.61 18.24
N HIS A 128 -3.10 6.78 18.10
CA HIS A 128 -3.16 5.76 17.05
C HIS A 128 -4.39 5.98 16.17
N GLU A 129 -4.24 5.88 14.84
CA GLU A 129 -5.35 5.72 13.90
C GLU A 129 -5.59 4.20 13.70
N THR A 130 -6.76 3.71 14.12
CA THR A 130 -7.11 2.29 13.95
C THR A 130 -7.59 2.01 12.52
N GLY A 131 -6.92 1.08 11.84
CA GLY A 131 -7.42 0.41 10.64
C GLY A 131 -8.15 -0.89 10.97
N VAL A 132 -9.18 -1.23 10.20
CA VAL A 132 -9.85 -2.54 10.28
C VAL A 132 -9.44 -3.37 9.07
N VAL A 133 -8.97 -4.59 9.30
CA VAL A 133 -8.64 -5.52 8.22
C VAL A 133 -9.94 -6.12 7.68
N GLU A 134 -10.33 -5.71 6.48
CA GLU A 134 -11.48 -6.27 5.77
C GLU A 134 -11.02 -7.26 4.70
N TRP A 135 -11.63 -8.44 4.70
CA TRP A 135 -11.46 -9.44 3.65
C TRP A 135 -12.55 -9.23 2.60
N ILE A 136 -12.13 -8.90 1.39
CA ILE A 136 -13.04 -8.49 0.31
C ILE A 136 -12.81 -9.41 -0.89
N ASP A 137 -13.88 -9.93 -1.49
CA ASP A 137 -13.80 -10.59 -2.80
C ASP A 137 -13.13 -9.62 -3.78
N TYR A 138 -11.98 -10.01 -4.33
CA TYR A 138 -11.15 -9.14 -5.15
C TYR A 138 -11.90 -8.53 -6.34
N ARG A 139 -12.97 -9.18 -6.83
CA ARG A 139 -13.79 -8.66 -7.93
C ARG A 139 -14.58 -7.42 -7.54
N ARG A 140 -14.78 -7.18 -6.25
CA ARG A 140 -15.49 -6.02 -5.71
C ARG A 140 -14.58 -4.80 -5.53
N THR A 141 -13.27 -4.91 -5.75
CA THR A 141 -12.34 -3.80 -5.52
C THR A 141 -12.40 -2.71 -6.57
N ALA A 142 -13.07 -2.94 -7.72
CA ALA A 142 -13.13 -1.99 -8.82
C ALA A 142 -13.70 -0.61 -8.42
N GLU A 143 -14.65 -0.60 -7.49
CA GLU A 143 -15.38 0.60 -7.06
C GLU A 143 -14.97 1.07 -5.66
N LEU A 144 -14.01 0.39 -5.01
CA LEU A 144 -13.55 0.80 -3.69
C LEU A 144 -12.67 2.05 -3.79
N PRO A 145 -12.73 2.95 -2.78
CA PRO A 145 -11.76 4.03 -2.61
C PRO A 145 -10.41 3.47 -2.12
N LEU A 146 -9.80 2.61 -2.93
CA LEU A 146 -8.53 1.91 -2.68
C LEU A 146 -7.36 2.75 -3.17
N PHE A 147 -6.36 2.94 -2.30
CA PHE A 147 -5.12 3.63 -2.62
C PHE A 147 -3.88 2.75 -2.37
N PRO A 148 -2.91 2.65 -3.30
CA PRO A 148 -2.93 3.21 -4.67
C PRO A 148 -4.11 2.67 -5.50
N PRO A 149 -4.54 3.35 -6.59
CA PRO A 149 -5.77 3.05 -7.34
C PRO A 149 -5.65 1.78 -8.20
N ILE A 150 -5.36 0.65 -7.56
CA ILE A 150 -5.17 -0.67 -8.15
C ILE A 150 -6.48 -1.47 -8.23
N GLY A 151 -7.55 -0.97 -7.60
CA GLY A 151 -8.84 -1.65 -7.48
C GLY A 151 -9.42 -2.19 -8.79
N PRO A 152 -9.48 -1.39 -9.88
CA PRO A 152 -9.94 -1.87 -11.18
C PRO A 152 -9.05 -2.95 -11.80
N ALA A 153 -7.72 -2.83 -11.68
CA ALA A 153 -6.78 -3.82 -12.20
C ALA A 153 -6.88 -5.15 -11.44
N LEU A 154 -7.00 -5.06 -10.11
CA LEU A 154 -7.23 -6.19 -9.22
C LEU A 154 -8.52 -6.94 -9.56
N ALA A 155 -9.64 -6.22 -9.66
CA ALA A 155 -10.94 -6.82 -9.99
C ALA A 155 -11.00 -7.46 -11.37
N ALA A 156 -10.12 -7.05 -12.29
CA ALA A 156 -10.04 -7.57 -13.65
C ALA A 156 -9.18 -8.84 -13.79
N LEU A 157 -8.50 -9.27 -12.71
CA LEU A 157 -7.76 -10.54 -12.74
C LEU A 157 -8.70 -11.71 -13.07
N PRO A 158 -8.31 -12.65 -13.95
CA PRO A 158 -9.09 -13.87 -14.19
C PRO A 158 -9.29 -14.72 -12.93
N ASP A 159 -8.25 -14.81 -12.11
CA ASP A 159 -8.21 -15.47 -10.81
C ASP A 159 -7.07 -14.87 -9.95
N PRO A 160 -7.06 -15.08 -8.62
CA PRO A 160 -6.05 -14.53 -7.73
C PRO A 160 -4.60 -14.87 -8.09
N ARG A 161 -4.36 -16.00 -8.77
CA ARG A 161 -3.04 -16.49 -9.19
C ARG A 161 -2.69 -16.15 -10.63
N ALA A 162 -3.54 -15.40 -11.34
CA ALA A 162 -3.31 -15.05 -12.73
C ALA A 162 -1.98 -14.30 -12.91
N THR A 163 -1.20 -14.69 -13.92
CA THR A 163 0.08 -14.04 -14.22
C THR A 163 -0.14 -12.60 -14.68
N VAL A 164 0.59 -11.66 -14.07
CA VAL A 164 0.68 -10.29 -14.55
C VAL A 164 1.89 -10.18 -15.47
N THR A 165 1.65 -9.85 -16.74
CA THR A 165 2.72 -9.74 -17.75
C THR A 165 3.25 -8.32 -17.93
N ASP A 166 2.49 -7.32 -17.48
CA ASP A 166 2.91 -5.92 -17.43
C ASP A 166 2.70 -5.39 -16.01
N ALA A 167 3.80 -5.15 -15.31
CA ALA A 167 3.78 -4.66 -13.95
C ALA A 167 3.49 -3.15 -13.88
N ALA A 168 3.64 -2.40 -14.97
CA ALA A 168 3.44 -0.96 -14.93
C ALA A 168 1.94 -0.62 -14.99
N LEU A 169 1.41 -0.08 -13.89
CA LEU A 169 0.09 0.55 -13.91
C LEU A 169 0.21 2.04 -14.25
N PRO A 170 -0.88 2.69 -14.72
CA PRO A 170 -0.89 4.13 -14.98
C PRO A 170 -0.37 4.94 -13.79
N ALA A 171 0.42 5.97 -14.08
CA ALA A 171 0.91 6.88 -13.05
C ALA A 171 -0.25 7.61 -12.36
N VAL A 172 -0.08 7.88 -11.08
CA VAL A 172 -1.04 8.63 -10.25
C VAL A 172 -0.52 10.04 -10.08
N THR A 173 -1.22 11.02 -10.62
CA THR A 173 -0.79 12.41 -10.67
C THR A 173 -1.92 13.34 -10.28
N ASP A 174 -1.62 14.62 -10.08
CA ASP A 174 -2.64 15.65 -9.82
C ASP A 174 -3.70 15.76 -10.93
N GLU A 175 -3.44 15.25 -12.14
CA GLU A 175 -4.40 15.23 -13.26
C GLU A 175 -5.50 14.18 -13.10
N ASN A 176 -5.21 13.07 -12.40
CA ASN A 176 -6.09 11.90 -12.35
C ASN A 176 -6.41 11.42 -10.93
N TYR A 177 -5.85 12.08 -9.92
CA TYR A 177 -6.12 11.79 -8.52
C TYR A 177 -6.10 13.08 -7.70
N LEU A 178 -7.21 13.35 -7.01
CA LEU A 178 -7.29 14.42 -6.03
C LEU A 178 -7.14 13.80 -4.65
N TRP A 179 -6.18 14.29 -3.87
CA TRP A 179 -6.10 13.98 -2.46
C TRP A 179 -7.34 14.60 -1.78
N VAL A 180 -8.21 13.75 -1.23
CA VAL A 180 -9.40 14.14 -0.45
C VAL A 180 -9.07 14.05 1.03
#